data_AF-A0A929RS59-F1
#
_entry.id   AF-A0A929RS59-F1
#
_cell.length_a   1.000
_cell.length_b   1.000
_cell.length_c   1.000
_cell.angle_alpha   90.00
_cell.angle_beta   90.00
_cell.angle_gamma   90.00
#
_symmetry.space_group_name_H-M   'P 1'
#
loop_
_entity.id
_entity.type
_entity.pdbx_description
1 polymer ?
#
loop_
_entity_poly.entity_id
_entity_poly.type
_entity_poly.pdbx_seq_one_letter_code
_entity_poly.pdbx_strand_id
1 'polypeptide(L)'
;MSKAAIQIDNQHSWTGFYQEFADKLLAYKNDRQKLISALNDLYSRIGMQLPKLEADELQDIDPFTVFDLFNKGITDANRKKIIAGIAEVFGVGAGQPTDFEGIPVLNNLNATFYAFSDDDQRGENDIDNLWHVFEAEVALAADDSEANRKAFVEAFDATVTQFTLGWKLTMGLYWARPYSFISLDPRNRWFMADVAKAGAAIADIVPKEKDSPVHDGERYLAICDTIKSELRSEECPYTDFPSLTAAAFVESERVNQERKAAEKAAAVKAEENALGDEGVRTT
;
A
#
# COMPACT_ATOMS: atom_id res chain seq x y z
N MET A 1 16.89 -12.86 35.74
CA MET A 1 16.28 -14.08 35.17
C MET A 1 15.99 -13.81 33.70
N SER A 2 16.44 -14.73 32.85
CA SER A 2 16.29 -14.87 31.38
C SER A 2 15.98 -13.63 30.53
N LYS A 3 16.98 -13.23 29.71
CA LYS A 3 16.76 -12.61 28.39
C LYS A 3 15.79 -13.52 27.62
N ALA A 4 14.60 -13.02 27.32
CA ALA A 4 13.79 -13.63 26.28
C ALA A 4 14.55 -13.45 24.97
N ALA A 5 14.90 -14.56 24.34
CA ALA A 5 15.43 -14.58 22.99
C ALA A 5 14.48 -13.79 22.10
N ILE A 6 15.02 -12.87 21.30
CA ILE A 6 14.29 -12.22 20.22
C ILE A 6 13.88 -13.35 19.28
N GLN A 7 12.63 -13.74 19.39
CA GLN A 7 11.97 -14.60 18.43
C GLN A 7 11.90 -13.76 17.15
N ILE A 8 12.66 -14.16 16.12
CA ILE A 8 12.42 -13.66 14.77
C ILE A 8 11.05 -14.22 14.40
N ASP A 9 10.03 -13.43 14.70
CA ASP A 9 8.66 -13.81 14.44
C ASP A 9 8.38 -13.60 12.95
N ASN A 10 7.70 -14.57 12.34
CA ASN A 10 7.38 -14.67 10.91
C ASN A 10 6.34 -13.61 10.48
N GLN A 11 6.33 -12.42 11.08
CA GLN A 11 5.19 -11.52 11.13
C GLN A 11 4.84 -10.83 9.80
N HIS A 12 5.69 -10.91 8.76
CA HIS A 12 5.46 -10.24 7.47
C HIS A 12 5.90 -11.10 6.28
N SER A 13 5.34 -12.30 6.13
CA SER A 13 5.78 -13.28 5.11
C SER A 13 5.66 -12.77 3.67
N TRP A 14 4.84 -11.74 3.44
CA TRP A 14 4.63 -11.15 2.12
C TRP A 14 5.84 -10.40 1.56
N THR A 15 6.67 -9.83 2.42
CA THR A 15 7.73 -8.88 2.04
C THR A 15 8.77 -9.49 1.09
N GLY A 16 9.18 -10.74 1.32
CA GLY A 16 10.13 -11.45 0.46
C GLY A 16 9.55 -11.75 -0.93
N PHE A 17 8.30 -12.21 -0.98
CA PHE A 17 7.60 -12.45 -2.24
C PHE A 17 7.46 -11.19 -3.07
N TYR A 18 7.05 -10.09 -2.45
CA TYR A 18 6.77 -8.84 -3.16
C TYR A 18 8.05 -8.23 -3.74
N GLN A 19 9.16 -8.26 -3.00
CA GLN A 19 10.44 -7.73 -3.48
C GLN A 19 10.97 -8.53 -4.67
N GLU A 20 10.96 -9.87 -4.59
CA GLU A 20 11.40 -10.72 -5.71
C GLU A 20 10.46 -10.59 -6.91
N PHE A 21 9.15 -10.46 -6.69
CA PHE A 21 8.21 -10.19 -7.76
C PHE A 21 8.50 -8.85 -8.44
N ALA A 22 8.80 -7.79 -7.68
CA ALA A 22 9.18 -6.50 -8.23
C ALA A 22 10.45 -6.58 -9.10
N ASP A 23 11.46 -7.34 -8.68
CA ASP A 23 12.68 -7.58 -9.49
C ASP A 23 12.36 -8.23 -10.84
N LYS A 24 11.49 -9.24 -10.83
CA LYS A 24 11.08 -9.97 -12.02
C LYS A 24 10.18 -9.12 -12.93
N LEU A 25 9.32 -8.31 -12.33
CA LEU A 25 8.43 -7.40 -13.04
C LEU A 25 9.23 -6.32 -13.78
N LEU A 26 10.31 -5.80 -13.18
CA LEU A 26 11.16 -4.79 -13.81
C LEU A 26 11.73 -5.24 -15.18
N ALA A 27 11.98 -6.53 -15.35
CA ALA A 27 12.47 -7.10 -16.61
C ALA A 27 11.49 -6.90 -17.80
N TYR A 28 10.23 -6.56 -17.54
CA TYR A 28 9.21 -6.31 -18.57
C TYR A 28 9.08 -4.84 -18.98
N LYS A 29 9.83 -3.92 -18.35
CA LYS A 29 9.74 -2.47 -18.62
C LYS A 29 9.77 -2.12 -20.11
N ASN A 30 10.62 -2.81 -20.88
CA ASN A 30 10.84 -2.59 -22.31
C ASN A 30 10.02 -3.52 -23.22
N ASP A 31 9.20 -4.42 -22.66
CA ASP A 31 8.34 -5.35 -23.39
C ASP A 31 7.01 -5.57 -22.63
N ARG A 32 6.20 -4.50 -22.60
CA ARG A 32 4.94 -4.46 -21.84
C ARG A 32 3.84 -5.30 -22.48
N GLN A 33 3.92 -5.59 -23.78
CA GLN A 33 3.04 -6.54 -24.44
C GLN A 33 3.23 -7.96 -23.91
N LYS A 34 4.49 -8.35 -23.67
CA LYS A 34 4.79 -9.63 -23.02
C LYS A 34 4.30 -9.66 -21.57
N LEU A 35 4.32 -8.54 -20.85
CA LEU A 35 3.73 -8.45 -19.52
C LEU A 35 2.21 -8.67 -19.56
N ILE A 36 1.50 -7.97 -20.45
CA ILE A 36 0.06 -8.13 -20.65
C ILE A 36 -0.28 -9.59 -21.02
N SER A 37 0.51 -10.19 -21.91
CA SER A 37 0.36 -11.61 -22.28
C SER A 37 0.56 -12.54 -21.08
N ALA A 38 1.55 -12.28 -20.22
CA ALA A 38 1.77 -13.04 -18.99
C ALA A 38 0.62 -12.89 -18.00
N LEU A 39 0.05 -11.69 -17.85
CA LEU A 39 -1.12 -11.47 -16.99
C LEU A 39 -2.35 -12.21 -17.52
N ASN A 40 -2.59 -12.20 -18.83
CA ASN A 40 -3.68 -12.98 -19.42
C ASN A 40 -3.51 -14.49 -19.19
N ASP A 41 -2.30 -15.02 -19.38
CA ASP A 41 -1.97 -16.42 -19.09
C ASP A 41 -2.20 -16.76 -17.60
N LEU A 42 -1.70 -15.91 -16.69
CA LEU A 42 -1.92 -16.03 -15.26
C LEU A 42 -3.40 -16.16 -14.91
N TYR A 43 -4.22 -15.20 -15.35
CA TYR A 43 -5.65 -15.17 -15.04
C TYR A 43 -6.38 -16.37 -15.64
N SER A 44 -5.99 -16.80 -16.84
CA SER A 44 -6.47 -18.03 -17.46
C SER A 44 -6.19 -19.27 -16.61
N ARG A 45 -4.94 -19.45 -16.15
CA ARG A 45 -4.51 -20.60 -15.33
C ARG A 45 -5.24 -20.70 -13.99
N ILE A 46 -5.48 -19.57 -13.34
CA ILE A 46 -6.18 -19.54 -12.04
C ILE A 46 -7.72 -19.56 -12.19
N GLY A 47 -8.23 -19.61 -13.42
CA GLY A 47 -9.66 -19.65 -13.72
C GLY A 47 -10.40 -18.37 -13.31
N MET A 48 -9.73 -17.22 -13.40
CA MET A 48 -10.30 -15.91 -13.06
C MET A 48 -10.31 -15.00 -14.30
N GLN A 49 -11.22 -14.05 -14.34
CA GLN A 49 -11.23 -13.01 -15.36
C GLN A 49 -10.28 -11.88 -14.94
N LEU A 50 -9.41 -11.44 -15.85
CA LEU A 50 -8.61 -10.23 -15.64
C LEU A 50 -9.58 -9.05 -15.47
N PRO A 51 -9.47 -8.26 -14.39
CA PRO A 51 -10.30 -7.07 -14.21
C PRO A 51 -10.16 -6.10 -15.37
N LYS A 52 -11.15 -5.22 -15.57
CA LYS A 52 -11.05 -4.14 -16.56
C LYS A 52 -9.92 -3.17 -16.13
N LEU A 53 -8.91 -3.02 -16.98
CA LEU A 53 -7.72 -2.17 -16.75
C LEU A 53 -7.56 -1.05 -17.79
N GLU A 54 -8.41 -1.02 -18.80
CA GLU A 54 -8.44 0.01 -19.83
C GLU A 54 -9.87 0.13 -20.37
N ALA A 55 -10.22 1.25 -21.00
CA ALA A 55 -11.52 1.49 -21.61
C ALA A 55 -11.87 0.41 -22.64
N ASP A 56 -10.89 0.13 -23.51
CA ASP A 56 -10.91 -0.85 -24.59
C ASP A 56 -9.91 -2.01 -24.32
N GLU A 57 -9.23 -2.49 -25.37
CA GLU A 57 -8.18 -3.48 -25.23
C GLU A 57 -6.96 -2.88 -24.48
N LEU A 58 -6.48 -3.61 -23.48
CA LEU A 58 -5.30 -3.20 -22.72
C LEU A 58 -4.05 -3.27 -23.59
N GLN A 59 -3.55 -2.09 -24.00
CA GLN A 59 -2.35 -1.96 -24.82
C GLN A 59 -1.10 -1.61 -24.00
N ASP A 60 -1.25 -1.08 -22.79
CA ASP A 60 -0.11 -0.72 -21.94
C ASP A 60 -0.48 -0.84 -20.46
N ILE A 61 0.50 -1.08 -19.59
CA ILE A 61 0.29 -1.25 -18.15
C ILE A 61 1.54 -0.86 -17.36
N ASP A 62 1.32 -0.23 -16.21
CA ASP A 62 2.36 0.13 -15.26
C ASP A 62 2.55 -0.95 -14.16
N PRO A 63 3.71 -0.99 -13.49
CA PRO A 63 4.01 -2.04 -12.52
C PRO A 63 3.14 -1.96 -11.26
N PHE A 64 2.70 -0.78 -10.83
CA PHE A 64 1.89 -0.64 -9.62
C PHE A 64 0.44 -1.07 -9.83
N THR A 65 -0.12 -0.88 -11.01
CA THR A 65 -1.40 -1.50 -11.40
C THR A 65 -1.31 -3.02 -11.37
N VAL A 66 -0.17 -3.62 -11.75
CA VAL A 66 0.05 -5.06 -11.61
C VAL A 66 0.03 -5.49 -10.14
N PHE A 67 0.68 -4.74 -9.24
CA PHE A 67 0.58 -4.98 -7.80
C PHE A 67 -0.87 -4.83 -7.27
N ASP A 68 -1.62 -3.85 -7.78
CA ASP A 68 -3.01 -3.63 -7.37
C ASP A 68 -3.94 -4.82 -7.68
N LEU A 69 -3.61 -5.64 -8.70
CA LEU A 69 -4.37 -6.84 -9.03
C LEU A 69 -4.61 -7.77 -7.84
N PHE A 70 -3.68 -7.78 -6.89
CA PHE A 70 -3.78 -8.54 -5.64
C PHE A 70 -3.73 -7.68 -4.37
N ASN A 71 -3.59 -6.35 -4.47
CA ASN A 71 -3.57 -5.41 -3.34
C ASN A 71 -4.80 -4.48 -3.29
N LYS A 72 -5.91 -4.91 -3.88
CA LYS A 72 -7.22 -4.22 -3.82
C LYS A 72 -8.23 -4.95 -2.94
N GLY A 73 -9.44 -4.40 -2.83
CA GLY A 73 -10.57 -4.94 -2.06
C GLY A 73 -11.11 -6.28 -2.58
N ILE A 74 -10.30 -7.34 -2.51
CA ILE A 74 -10.67 -8.74 -2.81
C ILE A 74 -10.52 -9.59 -1.55
N THR A 75 -11.07 -10.81 -1.57
CA THR A 75 -10.91 -11.75 -0.46
C THR A 75 -9.48 -12.29 -0.41
N ASP A 76 -8.99 -12.63 0.78
CA ASP A 76 -7.68 -13.27 0.95
C ASP A 76 -7.54 -14.56 0.14
N ALA A 77 -8.63 -15.31 -0.03
CA ALA A 77 -8.64 -16.50 -0.87
C ALA A 77 -8.35 -16.18 -2.34
N ASN A 78 -8.94 -15.10 -2.88
CA ASN A 78 -8.65 -14.65 -4.24
C ASN A 78 -7.24 -14.05 -4.35
N ARG A 79 -6.81 -13.29 -3.34
CA ARG A 79 -5.45 -12.74 -3.26
C ARG A 79 -4.39 -13.85 -3.32
N LYS A 80 -4.55 -14.90 -2.51
CA LYS A 80 -3.66 -16.08 -2.50
C LYS A 80 -3.65 -16.82 -3.84
N LYS A 81 -4.80 -16.93 -4.53
CA LYS A 81 -4.86 -17.51 -5.89
C LYS A 81 -4.06 -16.69 -6.89
N ILE A 82 -4.21 -15.37 -6.89
CA ILE A 82 -3.47 -14.48 -7.81
C ILE A 82 -1.97 -14.57 -7.52
N ILE A 83 -1.56 -14.50 -6.26
CA ILE A 83 -0.15 -14.68 -5.84
C ILE A 83 0.41 -16.03 -6.30
N ALA A 84 -0.33 -17.13 -6.16
CA ALA A 84 0.12 -18.43 -6.65
C ALA A 84 0.33 -18.43 -8.18
N GLY A 85 -0.59 -17.80 -8.93
CA GLY A 85 -0.42 -17.60 -10.37
C GLY A 85 0.79 -16.71 -10.72
N ILE A 86 1.03 -15.64 -9.95
CA ILE A 86 2.21 -14.78 -10.10
C ILE A 86 3.49 -15.62 -9.90
N ALA A 87 3.53 -16.42 -8.84
CA ALA A 87 4.67 -17.27 -8.53
C ALA A 87 5.03 -18.20 -9.68
N GLU A 88 4.02 -18.82 -10.29
CA GLU A 88 4.19 -19.74 -11.41
C GLU A 88 4.62 -19.02 -12.70
N VAL A 89 3.89 -17.96 -13.10
CA VAL A 89 4.06 -17.31 -14.41
C VAL A 89 5.31 -16.44 -14.47
N PHE A 90 5.61 -15.71 -13.39
CA PHE A 90 6.80 -14.86 -13.31
C PHE A 90 7.99 -15.58 -12.69
N GLY A 91 7.79 -16.79 -12.15
CA GLY A 91 8.84 -17.63 -11.58
C GLY A 91 9.39 -17.07 -10.26
N VAL A 92 8.52 -16.57 -9.37
CA VAL A 92 8.91 -16.09 -8.03
C VAL A 92 9.21 -17.29 -7.14
N GLY A 93 10.45 -17.39 -6.64
CA GLY A 93 10.93 -18.50 -5.81
C GLY A 93 10.71 -18.32 -4.31
N ALA A 94 10.53 -17.08 -3.84
CA ALA A 94 10.21 -16.76 -2.46
C ALA A 94 8.89 -17.41 -2.02
N GLY A 95 8.81 -17.73 -0.73
CA GLY A 95 7.61 -18.33 -0.12
C GLY A 95 6.37 -17.45 -0.32
N GLN A 96 5.25 -18.07 -0.65
CA GLN A 96 3.99 -17.35 -0.83
C GLN A 96 3.51 -16.77 0.52
N PRO A 97 2.88 -15.58 0.51
CA PRO A 97 2.45 -14.93 1.74
C PRO A 97 1.35 -15.71 2.47
N THR A 98 1.50 -15.85 3.78
CA THR A 98 0.49 -16.43 4.67
C THR A 98 -0.32 -15.39 5.42
N ASP A 99 0.22 -14.18 5.55
CA ASP A 99 -0.30 -13.00 6.24
C ASP A 99 -0.34 -11.79 5.28
N PHE A 100 -1.14 -10.78 5.65
CA PHE A 100 -1.39 -9.60 4.82
C PHE A 100 -1.55 -8.29 5.62
N GLU A 101 -1.34 -8.36 6.93
CA GLU A 101 -1.42 -7.25 7.85
C GLU A 101 -0.43 -6.16 7.46
N GLY A 102 -0.88 -4.90 7.57
CA GLY A 102 -0.03 -3.75 7.25
C GLY A 102 0.19 -3.48 5.76
N ILE A 103 -0.30 -4.32 4.85
CA ILE A 103 -0.27 -4.03 3.41
C ILE A 103 -1.40 -3.03 3.09
N PRO A 104 -1.10 -1.85 2.52
CA PRO A 104 -2.13 -0.89 2.18
C PRO A 104 -2.96 -1.43 0.99
N VAL A 105 -4.27 -1.21 1.03
CA VAL A 105 -5.24 -1.79 0.07
C VAL A 105 -5.99 -0.67 -0.64
N LEU A 106 -6.08 -0.73 -1.97
CA LEU A 106 -6.86 0.22 -2.76
C LEU A 106 -8.32 -0.22 -2.92
N ASN A 107 -9.17 0.78 -3.17
CA ASN A 107 -10.56 0.56 -3.54
C ASN A 107 -10.64 0.05 -4.99
N ASN A 108 -11.42 -0.99 -5.22
CA ASN A 108 -11.65 -1.58 -6.54
C ASN A 108 -12.19 -0.60 -7.60
N LEU A 109 -12.78 0.53 -7.20
CA LEU A 109 -13.29 1.57 -8.11
C LEU A 109 -12.19 2.48 -8.67
N ASN A 110 -10.95 2.40 -8.16
CA ASN A 110 -9.80 3.17 -8.64
C ASN A 110 -8.58 2.24 -8.73
N ALA A 111 -8.70 1.20 -9.58
CA ALA A 111 -7.80 0.05 -9.63
C ALA A 111 -6.59 0.22 -10.57
N THR A 112 -6.42 1.38 -11.21
CA THR A 112 -5.26 1.68 -12.07
C THR A 112 -4.51 2.89 -11.57
N PHE A 113 -3.19 2.91 -11.70
CA PHE A 113 -2.33 4.06 -11.36
C PHE A 113 -2.31 5.14 -12.46
N TYR A 114 -3.13 4.96 -13.49
CA TYR A 114 -3.33 5.86 -14.62
C TYR A 114 -4.84 6.00 -14.92
N ALA A 115 -5.22 7.09 -15.58
CA ALA A 115 -6.58 7.26 -16.13
C ALA A 115 -6.75 6.41 -17.41
N PHE A 116 -7.95 5.93 -17.72
CA PHE A 116 -8.18 5.18 -18.96
C PHE A 116 -7.96 6.04 -20.20
N SER A 117 -7.78 5.42 -21.36
CA SER A 117 -7.47 6.07 -22.63
C SER A 117 -8.59 6.97 -23.16
N ASP A 118 -9.82 6.80 -22.69
CA ASP A 118 -10.97 7.66 -23.00
C ASP A 118 -11.17 8.81 -21.99
N ASP A 119 -10.30 8.92 -20.98
CA ASP A 119 -10.29 10.00 -20.01
C ASP A 119 -9.23 11.05 -20.39
N ASP A 120 -9.65 12.30 -20.61
CA ASP A 120 -8.78 13.42 -20.99
C ASP A 120 -7.68 13.74 -19.95
N GLN A 121 -7.78 13.18 -18.73
CA GLN A 121 -6.78 13.30 -17.68
C GLN A 121 -5.60 12.32 -17.85
N ARG A 122 -5.68 11.37 -18.79
CA ARG A 122 -4.57 10.46 -19.14
C ARG A 122 -3.48 11.22 -19.90
N GLY A 123 -2.33 11.40 -19.26
CA GLY A 123 -1.15 11.95 -19.89
C GLY A 123 -0.44 10.94 -20.80
N GLU A 124 0.20 11.45 -21.87
CA GLU A 124 0.96 10.63 -22.84
C GLU A 124 2.09 9.82 -22.17
N ASN A 125 2.74 10.39 -21.16
CA ASN A 125 3.88 9.79 -20.46
C ASN A 125 3.49 9.12 -19.12
N ASP A 126 2.21 9.03 -18.77
CA ASP A 126 1.79 8.63 -17.42
C ASP A 126 2.28 7.23 -17.04
N ILE A 127 2.19 6.27 -17.97
CA ILE A 127 2.69 4.90 -17.75
C ILE A 127 4.22 4.86 -17.76
N ASP A 128 4.87 5.63 -18.63
CA ASP A 128 6.34 5.69 -18.70
C ASP A 128 6.95 6.24 -17.42
N ASN A 129 6.36 7.29 -16.87
CA ASN A 129 6.73 7.87 -15.58
C ASN A 129 6.61 6.85 -14.43
N LEU A 130 5.51 6.08 -14.40
CA LEU A 130 5.32 5.00 -13.41
C LEU A 130 6.39 3.91 -13.53
N TRP A 131 6.79 3.52 -14.74
CA TRP A 131 7.92 2.61 -14.93
C TRP A 131 9.26 3.22 -14.54
N HIS A 132 9.45 4.52 -14.75
CA HIS A 132 10.68 5.24 -14.41
C HIS A 132 10.87 5.32 -12.89
N VAL A 133 9.82 5.69 -12.15
CA VAL A 133 9.89 5.72 -10.67
C VAL A 133 10.02 4.31 -10.09
N PHE A 134 9.40 3.29 -10.69
CA PHE A 134 9.57 1.89 -10.29
C PHE A 134 11.01 1.38 -10.47
N GLU A 135 11.66 1.73 -11.59
CA GLU A 135 13.08 1.40 -11.78
C GLU A 135 13.97 2.16 -10.77
N ALA A 136 13.70 3.45 -10.56
CA ALA A 136 14.47 4.29 -9.67
C ALA A 136 14.35 3.84 -8.19
N GLU A 137 13.17 3.42 -7.74
CA GLU A 137 13.00 2.88 -6.38
C GLU A 137 13.74 1.54 -6.19
N VAL A 138 13.76 0.69 -7.22
CA VAL A 138 14.45 -0.60 -7.19
C VAL A 138 15.96 -0.35 -7.09
N ALA A 139 16.49 0.58 -7.89
CA ALA A 139 17.89 0.99 -7.84
C ALA A 139 18.27 1.61 -6.49
N LEU A 140 17.44 2.54 -5.98
CA LEU A 140 17.68 3.22 -4.70
C LEU A 140 17.63 2.23 -3.52
N ALA A 141 16.71 1.27 -3.54
CA ALA A 141 16.64 0.24 -2.50
C ALA A 141 17.84 -0.71 -2.52
N ALA A 142 18.47 -0.92 -3.67
CA ALA A 142 19.67 -1.75 -3.81
C ALA A 142 20.95 -1.00 -3.42
N ASP A 143 21.01 0.31 -3.71
CA ASP A 143 22.15 1.19 -3.40
C ASP A 143 21.67 2.62 -3.08
N ASP A 144 21.77 3.00 -1.80
CA ASP A 144 21.39 4.33 -1.31
C ASP A 144 22.48 5.39 -1.54
N SER A 145 22.83 5.60 -2.81
CA SER A 145 23.80 6.59 -3.26
C SER A 145 23.13 7.94 -3.59
N GLU A 146 23.91 9.02 -3.56
CA GLU A 146 23.45 10.37 -3.94
C GLU A 146 22.85 10.39 -5.37
N ALA A 147 23.46 9.64 -6.29
CA ALA A 147 22.98 9.51 -7.66
C ALA A 147 21.60 8.83 -7.74
N ASN A 148 21.40 7.73 -7.00
CA ASN A 148 20.11 7.02 -6.99
C ASN A 148 19.03 7.80 -6.24
N ARG A 149 19.39 8.51 -5.16
CA ARG A 149 18.46 9.43 -4.48
C ARG A 149 17.97 10.51 -5.45
N LYS A 150 18.90 11.15 -6.18
CA LYS A 150 18.55 12.17 -7.18
C LYS A 150 17.65 11.61 -8.28
N ALA A 151 17.99 10.45 -8.84
CA ALA A 151 17.18 9.82 -9.89
C ALA A 151 15.77 9.47 -9.39
N PHE A 152 15.65 8.96 -8.16
CA PHE A 152 14.36 8.70 -7.55
C PHE A 152 13.55 9.99 -7.35
N VAL A 153 14.14 11.06 -6.83
CA VAL A 153 13.46 12.35 -6.64
C VAL A 153 12.92 12.88 -7.97
N GLU A 154 13.76 12.91 -9.01
CA GLU A 154 13.37 13.37 -10.36
C GLU A 154 12.19 12.54 -10.90
N ALA A 155 12.25 11.20 -10.76
CA ALA A 155 11.18 10.31 -11.20
C ALA A 155 9.90 10.44 -10.37
N PHE A 156 10.03 10.58 -9.06
CA PHE A 156 8.91 10.75 -8.13
C PHE A 156 8.16 12.05 -8.42
N ASP A 157 8.87 13.17 -8.54
CA ASP A 157 8.28 14.49 -8.78
C ASP A 157 7.54 14.55 -10.12
N ALA A 158 8.08 13.91 -11.16
CA ALA A 158 7.44 13.81 -12.46
C ALA A 158 6.15 12.97 -12.42
N THR A 159 6.06 12.01 -11.50
CA THR A 159 4.98 11.02 -11.47
C THR A 159 3.87 11.41 -10.49
N VAL A 160 4.21 11.84 -9.27
CA VAL A 160 3.28 11.94 -8.13
C VAL A 160 2.10 12.88 -8.35
N THR A 161 2.26 13.87 -9.23
CA THR A 161 1.21 14.84 -9.59
C THR A 161 0.21 14.33 -10.62
N GLN A 162 0.46 13.15 -11.22
CA GLN A 162 -0.48 12.52 -12.16
C GLN A 162 -1.83 12.26 -11.49
N PHE A 163 -2.87 12.21 -12.31
CA PHE A 163 -4.23 12.06 -11.82
C PHE A 163 -4.37 10.81 -10.92
N THR A 164 -4.99 11.01 -9.76
CA THR A 164 -5.25 10.00 -8.71
C THR A 164 -4.05 9.44 -7.94
N LEU A 165 -2.80 9.82 -8.26
CA LEU A 165 -1.62 9.27 -7.59
C LEU A 165 -1.45 9.85 -6.17
N GLY A 166 -0.76 10.96 -5.96
CA GLY A 166 -0.53 11.49 -4.62
C GLY A 166 -0.14 10.40 -3.60
N TRP A 167 -0.94 10.20 -2.55
CA TRP A 167 -0.72 9.14 -1.54
C TRP A 167 -0.65 7.71 -2.13
N LYS A 168 -1.41 7.43 -3.19
CA LYS A 168 -1.46 6.11 -3.84
C LYS A 168 -0.11 5.70 -4.40
N LEU A 169 0.71 6.64 -4.88
CA LEU A 169 2.07 6.33 -5.32
C LEU A 169 2.89 5.74 -4.17
N THR A 170 2.83 6.33 -2.97
CA THR A 170 3.57 5.81 -1.80
C THR A 170 3.13 4.41 -1.36
N MET A 171 1.87 4.04 -1.61
CA MET A 171 1.39 2.66 -1.39
C MET A 171 2.06 1.70 -2.38
N GLY A 172 2.14 2.10 -3.66
CA GLY A 172 2.83 1.37 -4.72
C GLY A 172 4.30 1.11 -4.40
N LEU A 173 5.02 2.16 -4.02
CA LEU A 173 6.44 2.09 -3.67
C LEU A 173 6.67 1.14 -2.47
N TYR A 174 5.82 1.24 -1.46
CA TYR A 174 5.87 0.36 -0.29
C TYR A 174 5.64 -1.10 -0.65
N TRP A 175 4.73 -1.42 -1.58
CA TRP A 175 4.54 -2.80 -2.02
C TRP A 175 5.81 -3.38 -2.63
N ALA A 176 6.49 -2.64 -3.51
CA ALA A 176 7.65 -3.13 -4.23
C ALA A 176 8.90 -3.23 -3.34
N ARG A 177 9.07 -2.27 -2.42
CA ARG A 177 10.27 -2.09 -1.60
C ARG A 177 9.91 -1.73 -0.15
N PRO A 178 9.32 -2.68 0.60
CA PRO A 178 8.72 -2.41 1.90
C PRO A 178 9.72 -2.03 3.00
N TYR A 179 11.00 -2.34 2.84
CA TYR A 179 12.04 -1.95 3.81
C TYR A 179 12.69 -0.60 3.49
N SER A 180 12.44 -0.04 2.30
CA SER A 180 13.06 1.20 1.83
C SER A 180 12.11 2.39 1.82
N PHE A 181 10.83 2.17 1.53
CA PHE A 181 9.83 3.23 1.35
C PHE A 181 8.63 2.98 2.24
N ILE A 182 8.03 4.01 2.84
CA ILE A 182 6.84 3.87 3.70
C ILE A 182 5.58 4.29 2.94
N SER A 183 4.47 3.59 3.18
CA SER A 183 3.16 4.03 2.69
C SER A 183 2.62 5.18 3.54
N LEU A 184 2.19 6.27 2.90
CA LEU A 184 1.54 7.42 3.53
C LEU A 184 0.02 7.41 3.31
N ASP A 185 -0.57 6.23 3.20
CA ASP A 185 -2.03 6.06 3.20
C ASP A 185 -2.66 6.58 4.51
N PRO A 186 -3.98 6.83 4.53
CA PRO A 186 -4.65 7.44 5.67
C PRO A 186 -4.45 6.71 7.00
N ARG A 187 -4.39 5.38 7.02
CA ARG A 187 -4.23 4.60 8.24
C ARG A 187 -2.83 4.80 8.82
N ASN A 188 -1.81 4.70 7.98
CA ASN A 188 -0.43 4.87 8.42
C ASN A 188 -0.18 6.31 8.90
N ARG A 189 -0.70 7.32 8.20
CA ARG A 189 -0.62 8.73 8.67
C ARG A 189 -1.33 8.94 10.01
N TRP A 190 -2.53 8.40 10.18
CA TRP A 190 -3.27 8.48 11.45
C TRP A 190 -2.48 7.88 12.61
N PHE A 191 -1.88 6.70 12.40
CA PHE A 191 -1.11 6.02 13.43
C PHE A 191 0.20 6.74 13.75
N MET A 192 0.97 7.12 12.73
CA MET A 192 2.27 7.75 12.89
C MET A 192 2.17 9.20 13.41
N ALA A 193 1.03 9.87 13.24
CA ALA A 193 0.80 11.20 13.82
C ALA A 193 0.56 11.19 15.35
N ASP A 194 0.43 10.01 15.97
CA ASP A 194 0.25 9.85 17.42
C ASP A 194 1.60 9.62 18.10
N VAL A 195 2.04 10.61 18.89
CA VAL A 195 3.31 10.59 19.63
C VAL A 195 3.44 9.36 20.52
N ALA A 196 2.34 8.90 21.12
CA ALA A 196 2.38 7.73 22.01
C ALA A 196 2.60 6.41 21.25
N LYS A 197 2.37 6.40 19.94
CA LYS A 197 2.49 5.20 19.09
C LYS A 197 3.78 5.19 18.27
N ALA A 198 4.27 6.34 17.83
CA ALA A 198 5.41 6.44 16.93
C ALA A 198 6.52 7.39 17.39
N GLY A 199 6.39 8.05 18.54
CA GLY A 199 7.35 9.03 19.04
C GLY A 199 7.19 10.42 18.42
N ALA A 200 7.82 11.41 19.05
CA ALA A 200 7.63 12.82 18.68
C ALA A 200 8.21 13.16 17.30
N ALA A 201 9.41 12.65 17.00
CA ALA A 201 10.09 12.94 15.73
C ALA A 201 9.30 12.46 14.50
N ILE A 202 8.72 11.25 14.56
CA ILE A 202 7.87 10.74 13.48
C ILE A 202 6.56 11.53 13.42
N ALA A 203 5.92 11.76 14.57
CA ALA A 203 4.65 12.46 14.62
C ALA A 203 4.76 13.88 14.05
N ASP A 204 5.87 14.57 14.23
CA ASP A 204 6.09 15.94 13.75
C ASP A 204 6.31 16.04 12.25
N ILE A 205 6.94 15.03 11.62
CA ILE A 205 7.29 15.07 10.18
C ILE A 205 6.22 14.44 9.27
N VAL A 206 5.47 13.47 9.77
CA VAL A 206 4.47 12.75 8.96
C VAL A 206 3.29 13.68 8.63
N PRO A 207 2.84 13.72 7.35
CA PRO A 207 1.69 14.53 6.96
C PRO A 207 0.44 14.18 7.76
N LYS A 208 -0.28 15.22 8.21
CA LYS A 208 -1.51 15.07 8.99
C LYS A 208 -2.66 14.66 8.09
N GLU A 209 -3.76 14.21 8.70
CA GLU A 209 -4.92 13.65 7.99
C GLU A 209 -5.47 14.59 6.89
N LYS A 210 -5.52 15.89 7.17
CA LYS A 210 -6.07 16.94 6.30
C LYS A 210 -5.06 17.52 5.29
N ASP A 211 -3.81 17.09 5.35
CA ASP A 211 -2.77 17.62 4.46
C ASP A 211 -2.96 17.10 3.03
N SER A 212 -2.54 17.92 2.06
CA SER A 212 -2.41 17.48 0.67
C SER A 212 -1.29 16.44 0.51
N PRO A 213 -1.34 15.59 -0.52
CA PRO A 213 -0.26 14.66 -0.82
C PRO A 213 1.10 15.33 -0.94
N VAL A 214 2.14 14.59 -0.54
CA VAL A 214 3.54 15.02 -0.73
C VAL A 214 3.88 14.92 -2.21
N HIS A 215 4.08 16.08 -2.85
CA HIS A 215 4.49 16.17 -4.27
C HIS A 215 5.97 16.54 -4.42
N ASP A 216 6.79 16.10 -3.48
CA ASP A 216 8.22 16.43 -3.38
C ASP A 216 8.96 15.17 -2.90
N GLY A 217 9.78 14.62 -3.77
CA GLY A 217 10.55 13.41 -3.56
C GLY A 217 11.60 13.57 -2.47
N GLU A 218 12.24 14.74 -2.33
CA GLU A 218 13.19 14.99 -1.25
C GLU A 218 12.48 14.96 0.09
N ARG A 219 11.32 15.61 0.18
CA ARG A 219 10.48 15.57 1.38
C ARG A 219 10.00 14.15 1.70
N TYR A 220 9.62 13.37 0.69
CA TYR A 220 9.20 11.98 0.87
C TYR A 220 10.35 11.10 1.39
N LEU A 221 11.55 11.23 0.81
CA LEU A 221 12.74 10.52 1.30
C LEU A 221 13.11 10.95 2.73
N ALA A 222 13.03 12.24 3.05
CA ALA A 222 13.28 12.74 4.40
C ALA A 222 12.33 12.14 5.44
N ILE A 223 11.05 11.94 5.09
CA ILE A 223 10.08 11.22 5.94
C ILE A 223 10.53 9.76 6.13
N CYS A 224 10.90 9.06 5.05
CA CYS A 224 11.38 7.68 5.12
C CYS A 224 12.63 7.57 6.02
N ASP A 225 13.60 8.46 5.83
CA ASP A 225 14.87 8.44 6.56
C ASP A 225 14.67 8.76 8.05
N THR A 226 13.80 9.72 8.36
CA THR A 226 13.44 10.03 9.76
C THR A 226 12.76 8.85 10.43
N ILE A 227 11.78 8.20 9.77
CA ILE A 227 11.14 7.03 10.37
C ILE A 227 12.17 5.92 10.58
N LYS A 228 13.04 5.66 9.58
CA LYS A 228 14.10 4.64 9.70
C LYS A 228 15.04 4.91 10.87
N SER A 229 15.41 6.16 11.15
CA SER A 229 16.31 6.49 12.26
C SER A 229 15.67 6.30 13.63
N GLU A 230 14.35 6.43 13.72
CA GLU A 230 13.59 6.29 14.97
C GLU A 230 13.17 4.84 15.27
N LEU A 231 13.14 3.95 14.28
CA LEU A 231 12.82 2.54 14.49
C LEU A 231 13.76 1.91 15.53
N ARG A 232 13.21 1.04 16.39
CA ARG A 232 13.89 0.35 17.49
C ARG A 232 14.35 1.29 18.63
N SER A 233 13.89 2.54 18.63
CA SER A 233 14.02 3.42 19.78
C SER A 233 13.02 3.04 20.89
N GLU A 234 13.14 3.68 22.05
CA GLU A 234 12.16 3.52 23.13
C GLU A 234 10.79 4.09 22.74
N GLU A 235 10.75 5.16 21.94
CA GLU A 235 9.52 5.82 21.51
C GLU A 235 8.86 5.15 20.28
N CYS A 236 9.63 4.46 19.44
CA CYS A 236 9.17 3.73 18.28
C CYS A 236 9.76 2.30 18.26
N PRO A 237 9.16 1.35 19.00
CA PRO A 237 9.76 0.03 19.25
C PRO A 237 9.66 -0.96 18.08
N TYR A 238 9.22 -0.51 16.90
CA TYR A 238 9.08 -1.35 15.71
C TYR A 238 10.42 -1.59 15.03
N THR A 239 10.62 -2.79 14.47
CA THR A 239 11.91 -3.19 13.89
C THR A 239 12.19 -2.63 12.51
N ASP A 240 11.13 -2.38 11.75
CA ASP A 240 11.11 -2.07 10.32
C ASP A 240 9.74 -1.47 9.95
N PHE A 241 9.63 -0.97 8.71
CA PHE A 241 8.38 -0.44 8.18
C PHE A 241 7.23 -1.48 8.19
N PRO A 242 7.40 -2.75 7.76
CA PRO A 242 6.36 -3.77 7.90
C PRO A 242 5.79 -3.91 9.30
N SER A 243 6.65 -3.93 10.32
CA SER A 243 6.21 -4.02 11.71
C SER A 243 5.44 -2.78 12.16
N LEU A 244 5.87 -1.59 11.73
CA LEU A 244 5.16 -0.34 12.00
C LEU A 244 3.78 -0.29 11.32
N THR A 245 3.68 -0.63 10.02
CA THR A 245 2.39 -0.58 9.31
C THR A 245 1.44 -1.69 9.74
N ALA A 246 1.95 -2.86 10.14
CA ALA A 246 1.14 -3.93 10.73
C ALA A 246 0.56 -3.50 12.09
N ALA A 247 1.34 -2.81 12.93
CA ALA A 247 0.83 -2.24 14.17
C ALA A 247 -0.25 -1.19 13.90
N ALA A 248 -0.05 -0.33 12.89
CA ALA A 248 -1.07 0.61 12.43
C ALA A 248 -2.36 -0.07 11.97
N PHE A 249 -2.23 -1.20 11.26
CA PHE A 249 -3.36 -2.03 10.85
C PHE A 249 -4.13 -2.58 12.06
N VAL A 250 -3.45 -3.29 12.95
CA VAL A 250 -4.06 -3.94 14.13
C VAL A 250 -4.78 -2.90 14.99
N GLU A 251 -4.14 -1.76 15.25
CA GLU A 251 -4.71 -0.70 16.07
C GLU A 251 -5.92 -0.03 15.39
N SER A 252 -5.87 0.16 14.06
CA SER A 252 -7.02 0.68 13.32
C SER A 252 -8.22 -0.26 13.38
N GLU A 253 -7.99 -1.58 13.29
CA GLU A 253 -9.06 -2.58 13.37
C GLU A 253 -9.69 -2.62 14.77
N ARG A 254 -8.88 -2.53 15.83
CA ARG A 254 -9.37 -2.41 17.21
C ARG A 254 -10.28 -1.18 17.36
N VAL A 255 -9.82 0.00 16.95
CA VAL A 255 -10.59 1.25 17.03
C VAL A 255 -11.87 1.18 16.20
N ASN A 256 -11.82 0.59 15.00
CA ASN A 256 -12.99 0.40 14.15
C ASN A 256 -14.05 -0.50 14.80
N GLN A 257 -13.63 -1.59 15.46
CA GLN A 257 -14.53 -2.48 16.19
C GLN A 257 -15.18 -1.77 17.38
N GLU A 258 -14.42 -1.01 18.15
CA GLU A 258 -14.94 -0.22 19.28
C GLU A 258 -15.97 0.82 18.83
N ARG A 259 -15.68 1.55 17.75
CA ARG A 259 -16.62 2.53 17.16
C ARG A 259 -17.92 1.87 16.72
N LYS A 260 -17.85 0.74 16.00
CA LYS A 260 -19.04 -0.02 15.57
C LYS A 260 -19.87 -0.51 16.75
N ALA A 261 -19.21 -0.97 17.82
CA ALA A 261 -19.90 -1.41 19.03
C ALA A 261 -20.60 -0.24 19.74
N ALA A 262 -19.95 0.92 19.84
CA ALA A 262 -20.51 2.13 20.43
C ALA A 262 -21.70 2.67 19.61
N GLU A 263 -21.60 2.70 18.29
CA GLU A 263 -22.68 3.11 17.37
C GLU A 263 -23.90 2.19 17.52
N LYS A 264 -23.68 0.86 17.58
CA LYS A 264 -24.76 -0.11 17.81
C LYS A 264 -25.42 0.09 19.18
N ALA A 265 -24.64 0.31 20.23
CA ALA A 265 -25.18 0.57 21.57
C ALA A 265 -25.99 1.88 21.63
N ALA A 266 -25.52 2.93 20.94
CA ALA A 266 -26.25 4.19 20.83
C ALA A 266 -27.57 4.04 20.07
N ALA A 267 -27.58 3.25 18.99
CA ALA A 267 -28.79 2.97 18.22
C ALA A 267 -29.85 2.22 19.05
N VAL A 268 -29.46 1.19 19.80
CA VAL A 268 -30.37 0.44 20.69
C VAL A 268 -30.97 1.36 21.75
N LYS A 269 -30.15 2.20 22.39
CA LYS A 269 -30.62 3.15 23.41
C LYS A 269 -31.58 4.20 22.83
N ALA A 270 -31.36 4.65 21.60
CA ALA A 270 -32.25 5.58 20.92
C ALA A 270 -33.63 4.95 20.63
N GLU A 271 -33.66 3.67 20.22
CA GLU A 271 -34.89 2.91 19.97
C GLU A 271 -35.68 2.67 21.26
N GLU A 272 -35.01 2.27 22.36
CA GLU A 272 -35.63 2.10 23.68
C GLU A 272 -36.26 3.40 24.20
N ASN A 273 -35.58 4.54 24.02
CA ASN A 273 -36.11 5.84 24.43
C ASN A 273 -37.32 6.28 23.58
N ALA A 274 -37.34 5.95 22.28
CA ALA A 274 -38.46 6.29 21.40
C ALA A 274 -39.74 5.50 21.72
N LEU A 275 -39.62 4.26 22.21
CA LEU A 275 -40.74 3.42 22.63
C LEU A 275 -41.29 3.77 24.03
N GLY A 276 -40.47 4.44 24.87
CA GLY A 276 -40.87 4.88 26.21
C GLY A 276 -41.86 6.05 26.24
N ASP A 277 -41.92 6.86 25.18
CA ASP A 277 -42.74 8.08 25.10
C ASP A 277 -44.19 7.83 24.60
N GLU A 278 -44.52 6.64 24.06
CA GLU A 278 -45.90 6.30 23.66
C GLU A 278 -46.85 6.03 24.85
N GLY A 279 -46.33 5.97 26.08
CA GLY A 279 -47.09 5.65 27.29
C GLY A 279 -47.72 6.84 28.02
N VAL A 280 -47.39 8.09 27.67
CA VAL A 280 -47.90 9.27 28.39
C VAL A 280 -49.26 9.69 27.82
N ARG A 281 -50.34 9.07 28.31
CA ARG A 281 -51.69 9.63 28.19
C ARG A 281 -51.74 10.94 28.98
N THR A 282 -51.72 12.07 28.27
CA THR A 282 -52.09 13.37 28.83
C THR A 282 -53.57 13.34 29.25
N THR A 283 -53.81 13.28 30.56
CA THR A 283 -55.13 13.49 31.18
C THR A 283 -55.43 14.97 31.38
#